data_AF-A0A948AZ70-F1
#
_entry.id   AF-A0A948AZ70-F1
#
_cell.length_a   1.000
_cell.length_b   1.000
_cell.length_c   1.000
_cell.angle_alpha   90.00
_cell.angle_beta   90.00
_cell.angle_gamma   90.00
#
_symmetry.space_group_name_H-M   'P 1'
#
loop_
_entity.id
_entity.type
_entity.pdbx_description
1 polymer ?
#
loop_
_entity_poly.entity_id
_entity_poly.type
_entity_poly.pdbx_seq_one_letter_code
_entity_poly.pdbx_strand_id
1 'polypeptide(L)'
;MRGLSSVADFYLVATGLNPPHLKALADELEKALARVGIRCFRRAGTPESGWVVADYLDAVVHIFSSNARVYYALERLWSDAPRME
;
A
#
# COMPACT_ATOMS: atom_id res chain seq x y z
N MET A 1 -1.79 -9.28 -9.74
CA MET A 1 -1.83 -10.42 -8.79
C MET A 1 -2.94 -11.42 -9.09
N ARG A 2 -3.87 -11.11 -10.02
CA ARG A 2 -4.87 -12.07 -10.54
C ARG A 2 -4.23 -13.41 -10.93
N GLY A 3 -4.74 -14.50 -10.37
CA GLY A 3 -4.24 -15.86 -10.59
C GLY A 3 -3.03 -16.27 -9.75
N LEU A 4 -2.44 -15.34 -8.99
CA LEU A 4 -1.28 -15.60 -8.10
C LEU A 4 -1.61 -15.41 -6.62
N SER A 5 -2.61 -14.58 -6.30
CA SER A 5 -3.11 -14.37 -4.93
C SER A 5 -4.62 -14.54 -4.89
N SER A 6 -5.12 -15.20 -3.85
CA SER A 6 -6.56 -15.30 -3.55
C SER A 6 -7.08 -14.13 -2.70
N VAL A 7 -6.18 -13.23 -2.27
CA VAL A 7 -6.50 -12.14 -1.33
C VAL A 7 -6.86 -10.84 -2.06
N ALA A 8 -6.07 -10.45 -3.06
CA ALA A 8 -6.30 -9.22 -3.81
C ALA A 8 -5.75 -9.30 -5.25
N ASP A 9 -6.39 -8.56 -6.15
CA ASP A 9 -6.03 -8.48 -7.56
C ASP A 9 -4.81 -7.58 -7.80
N PHE A 10 -4.65 -6.56 -6.97
CA PHE A 10 -3.61 -5.53 -7.08
C PHE A 10 -2.89 -5.30 -5.76
N TYR A 11 -1.57 -5.16 -5.86
CA TYR A 11 -0.71 -4.71 -4.77
C TYR A 11 -0.03 -3.45 -5.23
N LEU A 12 -0.20 -2.37 -4.49
CA LEU A 12 0.37 -1.06 -4.82
C LEU A 12 1.40 -0.71 -3.75
N VAL A 13 2.59 -0.31 -4.17
CA VAL A 13 3.69 0.02 -3.27
C VAL A 13 4.11 1.47 -3.50
N ALA A 14 3.99 2.28 -2.46
CA ALA A 14 4.43 3.67 -2.44
C ALA A 14 5.55 3.87 -1.41
N THR A 15 6.40 4.88 -1.63
CA THR A 15 7.46 5.24 -0.69
C THR A 15 7.31 6.69 -0.28
N GLY A 16 7.15 6.92 1.03
CA GLY A 16 7.16 8.23 1.65
C GLY A 16 8.54 8.58 2.22
N LEU A 17 8.76 9.88 2.38
CA LEU A 17 10.08 10.44 2.74
C LEU A 17 10.33 10.50 4.25
N ASN A 18 9.27 10.67 5.04
CA ASN A 18 9.30 10.80 6.50
C ASN A 18 7.90 10.51 7.08
N PRO A 19 7.73 10.32 8.40
CA PRO A 19 6.43 9.98 8.99
C PRO A 19 5.30 10.98 8.65
N PRO A 20 5.50 12.31 8.69
CA PRO A 20 4.48 13.25 8.21
C PRO A 20 4.06 13.03 6.75
N HIS A 21 5.01 12.73 5.85
CA HIS A 21 4.71 12.43 4.46
C HIS A 21 3.97 11.10 4.31
N LEU A 22 4.34 10.05 5.06
CA LEU A 22 3.61 8.78 5.07
C LEU A 22 2.15 8.99 5.50
N LYS A 23 1.93 9.81 6.55
CA LYS A 23 0.59 10.18 6.99
C LYS A 23 -0.19 10.90 5.89
N ALA A 24 0.41 11.90 5.26
CA ALA A 24 -0.23 12.66 4.19
C ALA A 24 -0.61 11.77 3.00
N LEU A 25 0.26 10.84 2.60
CA LEU A 25 -0.04 9.87 1.53
C LEU A 25 -1.21 8.96 1.89
N ALA A 26 -1.22 8.41 3.11
CA ALA A 26 -2.30 7.52 3.57
C ALA A 26 -3.64 8.26 3.64
N ASP A 27 -3.66 9.48 4.19
CA ASP A 27 -4.86 10.28 4.33
C ASP A 27 -5.39 10.74 2.95
N GLU A 28 -4.51 11.16 2.03
CA GLU A 28 -4.94 11.55 0.67
C GLU A 28 -5.40 10.36 -0.18
N LEU A 29 -4.79 9.18 -0.03
CA LEU A 29 -5.28 7.95 -0.66
C LEU A 29 -6.73 7.66 -0.25
N GLU A 30 -7.00 7.65 1.06
CA GLU A 30 -8.34 7.41 1.58
C GLU A 30 -9.33 8.47 1.10
N LYS A 31 -8.97 9.75 1.13
CA LYS A 31 -9.84 10.84 0.62
C LYS A 31 -10.10 10.71 -0.87
N ALA A 32 -9.08 10.44 -1.68
CA ALA A 32 -9.21 10.34 -3.13
C ALA A 32 -10.14 9.19 -3.52
N LEU A 33 -9.94 8.01 -2.91
CA LEU A 33 -10.80 6.85 -3.14
C LEU A 33 -12.22 7.08 -2.60
N ALA A 34 -12.35 7.76 -1.47
CA ALA A 34 -13.64 8.12 -0.90
C ALA A 34 -14.48 9.02 -1.82
N ARG A 35 -13.85 9.91 -2.61
CA ARG A 35 -14.53 10.78 -3.59
C ARG A 35 -15.14 10.00 -4.75
N VAL A 36 -14.61 8.83 -5.09
CA VAL A 36 -15.13 7.95 -6.14
C VAL A 36 -15.96 6.79 -5.59
N GLY A 37 -16.35 6.86 -4.31
CA GLY A 37 -17.23 5.88 -3.67
C GLY A 37 -16.52 4.63 -3.12
N ILE A 38 -15.19 4.56 -3.18
CA ILE A 38 -14.42 3.44 -2.65
C ILE A 38 -14.07 3.73 -1.18
N ARG A 39 -14.34 2.78 -0.29
CA ARG A 39 -14.07 2.90 1.15
C ARG A 39 -12.96 1.93 1.56
N CYS A 40 -12.08 2.38 2.45
CA CYS A 40 -11.07 1.53 3.05
C CYS A 40 -11.75 0.48 3.92
N PHE A 41 -11.48 -0.80 3.66
CA PHE A 41 -11.98 -1.90 4.48
C PHE A 41 -11.24 -1.95 5.81
N ARG A 42 -9.91 -1.85 5.76
CA ARG A 42 -9.06 -1.84 6.95
C ARG A 42 -7.77 -1.09 6.69
N ARG A 43 -7.34 -0.30 7.67
CA ARG A 43 -5.99 0.25 7.73
C ARG A 43 -5.24 -0.32 8.94
N ALA A 44 -3.96 -0.63 8.77
CA ALA A 44 -3.07 -1.05 9.84
C ALA A 44 -1.69 -0.39 9.75
N GLY A 45 -0.95 -0.41 10.85
CA GLY A 45 0.35 0.26 10.98
C GLY A 45 0.24 1.75 11.30
N THR A 46 1.38 2.40 11.49
CA THR A 46 1.43 3.84 11.75
C THR A 46 2.52 4.50 10.89
N PRO A 47 2.43 5.81 10.61
CA PRO A 47 3.49 6.51 9.90
C PRO A 47 4.85 6.41 10.61
N GLU A 48 4.86 6.36 11.95
CA GLU A 48 6.05 6.27 12.79
C GLU A 48 6.71 4.88 12.71
N SER A 49 5.94 3.81 12.50
CA SER A 49 6.51 2.48 12.24
C SER A 49 7.18 2.40 10.86
N GLY A 50 6.97 3.39 10.00
CA GLY A 50 7.49 3.41 8.64
C GLY A 50 6.74 2.47 7.69
N TRP A 51 5.59 1.93 8.10
CA TRP A 51 4.74 1.09 7.25
C TRP A 51 3.26 1.29 7.60
N VAL A 52 2.51 1.79 6.62
CA VAL A 52 1.06 1.83 6.63
C VAL A 52 0.55 0.91 5.54
N VAL A 53 -0.46 0.09 5.84
CA VAL A 53 -1.16 -0.75 4.88
C VAL A 53 -2.65 -0.43 4.89
N ALA A 54 -3.21 -0.22 3.70
CA ALA A 54 -4.63 0.05 3.49
C ALA A 54 -5.23 -1.01 2.55
N ASP A 55 -6.25 -1.68 3.04
CA ASP A 55 -6.94 -2.78 2.37
C ASP A 55 -8.26 -2.27 1.77
N TYR A 56 -8.45 -2.51 0.48
CA TYR A 56 -9.64 -2.19 -0.30
C TYR A 56 -10.25 -3.44 -0.94
N LEU A 57 -9.97 -4.64 -0.38
CA LEU A 57 -10.37 -5.96 -0.84
C LEU A 57 -9.72 -6.34 -2.18
N ASP A 58 -10.09 -5.66 -3.26
CA ASP A 58 -9.53 -5.93 -4.60
C ASP A 58 -8.11 -5.38 -4.76
N ALA A 59 -7.74 -4.41 -3.93
CA ALA A 59 -6.41 -3.79 -3.93
C ALA A 59 -5.88 -3.58 -2.52
N VAL A 60 -4.59 -3.86 -2.31
CA VAL A 60 -3.88 -3.57 -1.06
C VAL A 60 -2.75 -2.58 -1.31
N VAL A 61 -2.81 -1.43 -0.65
CA VAL A 61 -1.82 -0.36 -0.80
C VAL A 61 -0.88 -0.36 0.39
N HIS A 62 0.43 -0.48 0.11
CA HIS A 62 1.51 -0.46 1.07
C HIS A 62 2.29 0.85 0.92
N ILE A 63 2.30 1.66 1.97
CA ILE A 63 3.04 2.91 2.02
C ILE A 63 4.20 2.72 3.00
N PHE A 64 5.41 2.72 2.47
CA PHE A 64 6.63 2.46 3.23
C PHE A 64 7.49 3.70 3.40
N SER A 65 8.27 3.74 4.48
CA SER A 65 9.53 4.50 4.49
C SER A 65 10.56 3.81 3.60
N SER A 66 11.57 4.55 3.14
CA SER A 66 12.65 3.97 2.32
C SER A 66 13.31 2.77 3.01
N ASN A 67 13.57 2.88 4.32
CA ASN A 67 14.19 1.80 5.10
C ASN A 67 13.28 0.56 5.21
N ALA A 68 11.99 0.77 5.47
CA ALA A 68 11.03 -0.33 5.58
C ALA A 68 10.84 -1.05 4.23
N ARG A 69 10.78 -0.32 3.11
CA ARG A 69 10.64 -0.93 1.78
C ARG A 69 11.81 -1.85 1.45
N VAL A 70 13.04 -1.42 1.77
CA VAL A 70 14.26 -2.23 1.57
C VAL A 70 14.26 -3.45 2.50
N TYR A 71 13.90 -3.26 3.77
CA TYR A 71 13.88 -4.34 4.76
C TYR A 71 12.86 -5.43 4.42
N TYR A 72 11.61 -5.05 4.11
CA TYR A 72 10.54 -6.01 3.83
C TYR A 72 10.57 -6.53 2.39
N ALA A 73 11.09 -5.75 1.44
CA ALA A 73 11.29 -6.13 0.04
C ALA A 73 10.11 -6.89 -0.59
N LEU A 74 8.86 -6.46 -0.34
CA LEU A 74 7.64 -7.17 -0.79
C LEU A 74 7.59 -7.37 -2.31
N GLU A 75 8.23 -6.49 -3.07
CA GLU A 75 8.36 -6.62 -4.52
C GLU A 75 9.11 -7.88 -4.95
N ARG A 76 9.97 -8.44 -4.08
CA ARG A 76 10.62 -9.74 -4.32
C ARG A 76 9.65 -10.92 -4.16
N LEU A 77 8.77 -10.83 -3.16
CA LEU A 77 7.77 -11.88 -2.89
C LEU A 77 6.81 -12.05 -4.08
N TRP A 78 6.49 -10.95 -4.76
CA TRP A 78 5.56 -10.91 -5.89
C TRP A 78 6.25 -10.69 -7.23
N SER A 79 7.51 -11.14 -7.35
CA SER A 79 8.32 -10.94 -8.55
C SER A 79 7.73 -11.59 -9.81
N ASP A 80 6.92 -12.64 -9.65
CA ASP A 80 6.23 -13.33 -10.75
C ASP A 80 4.95 -12.59 -11.22
N ALA A 81 4.51 -11.57 -10.49
CA ALA A 81 3.34 -10.79 -10.87
C ALA A 81 3.71 -9.73 -11.94
N PRO A 82 2.87 -9.54 -12.98
CA PRO A 82 3.05 -8.45 -13.93
C PRO A 82 3.15 -7.10 -13.23
N ARG A 83 4.22 -6.35 -13.52
CA ARG A 83 4.47 -5.03 -12.96
C ARG A 83 3.89 -3.96 -13.89
N MET A 84 3.18 -3.00 -13.32
CA MET A 84 2.69 -1.80 -14.01
C MET A 84 3.44 -0.61 -13.40
N GLU A 85 4.07 0.21 -14.24
CA GLU A 85 4.77 1.44 -13.84
C GLU A 85 3.97 2.69 -14.21
#